data_AF-A0A8B5XGY2-F1
#
_entry.id   AF-A0A8B5XGY2-F1
#
_cell.length_a   1.000
_cell.length_b   1.000
_cell.length_c   1.000
_cell.angle_alpha   90.00
_cell.angle_beta   90.00
_cell.angle_gamma   90.00
#
_symmetry.space_group_name_H-M   'P 1'
#
loop_
_entity.id
_entity.type
_entity.pdbx_description
1 polymer ?
#
loop_
_entity_poly.entity_id
_entity_poly.type
_entity_poly.pdbx_seq_one_letter_code
_entity_poly.pdbx_strand_id
1 'polypeptide(L)'
;DDHHADDHVDDHHADDHGDDHHHDDDHADDHGDDHHHDDDHADDHHHDDDHADDHGDDHHHDDDHHDHDHDYPYGNPHFWLSPVFGIHYVENIYEGLAEIDPDNEADYRSNADDYIAEIEAFDEWAQEEMAEIPDENRFMVTFHDAFPYFADHYDLEVVGVVVVSPGREPGAQELAQLADEIQEVGVPAVFIEPQFNPSLAEAIADEAGVETLMIYSDTPPEGAGYLEMMELNIEAVVEGLS
;
A
#
# COMPACT_ATOMS: atom_id res chain seq x y z
N ASP A 1 -44.07 7.02 52.31
CA ASP A 1 -43.85 5.61 52.74
C ASP A 1 -42.69 5.04 51.91
N ASP A 2 -41.43 5.50 52.01
CA ASP A 2 -40.53 5.76 53.17
C ASP A 2 -39.70 4.51 53.51
N HIS A 3 -38.37 4.55 53.76
CA HIS A 3 -37.42 5.67 53.90
C HIS A 3 -35.96 5.22 53.58
N HIS A 4 -35.03 6.18 53.52
CA HIS A 4 -33.54 6.20 53.72
C HIS A 4 -32.74 4.87 53.82
N ALA A 5 -31.55 4.69 53.23
CA ALA A 5 -30.36 5.56 52.98
C ALA A 5 -29.37 5.67 54.18
N ASP A 6 -28.09 5.95 53.85
CA ASP A 6 -26.99 6.42 54.73
C ASP A 6 -26.40 5.36 55.72
N ASP A 7 -25.10 5.30 56.11
CA ASP A 7 -23.84 5.97 55.69
C ASP A 7 -22.55 5.26 56.26
N HIS A 8 -21.36 5.86 56.05
CA HIS A 8 -20.06 5.79 56.77
C HIS A 8 -18.92 4.85 56.25
N VAL A 9 -17.60 5.19 56.21
CA VAL A 9 -16.68 6.16 56.91
C VAL A 9 -16.21 5.63 58.30
N ASP A 10 -14.99 5.82 58.86
CA ASP A 10 -13.85 6.74 58.58
C ASP A 10 -12.68 6.24 57.67
N ASP A 11 -11.42 6.42 58.13
CA ASP A 11 -10.24 6.96 57.38
C ASP A 11 -8.90 6.65 58.15
N HIS A 12 -7.65 7.17 58.01
CA HIS A 12 -6.94 8.28 57.29
C HIS A 12 -5.38 8.04 57.29
N HIS A 13 -4.58 8.99 56.78
CA HIS A 13 -3.08 9.15 56.82
C HIS A 13 -2.23 8.31 55.84
N ALA A 14 -1.33 8.84 54.99
CA ALA A 14 -0.76 10.18 54.71
C ALA A 14 0.31 10.77 55.67
N ASP A 15 1.53 10.95 55.11
CA ASP A 15 2.69 11.84 55.40
C ASP A 15 3.61 11.64 54.17
N ASP A 16 3.92 12.59 53.26
CA ASP A 16 4.58 13.90 53.32
C ASP A 16 6.08 13.92 53.69
N HIS A 17 6.82 14.75 52.93
CA HIS A 17 8.14 15.38 53.14
C HIS A 17 9.03 15.28 51.90
N GLY A 18 9.52 16.43 51.43
CA GLY A 18 10.65 16.54 50.50
C GLY A 18 11.67 17.55 51.03
N ASP A 19 12.74 17.80 50.28
CA ASP A 19 13.41 19.12 50.23
C ASP A 19 14.38 19.20 49.03
N ASP A 20 14.77 20.43 48.66
CA ASP A 20 15.71 20.74 47.57
C ASP A 20 17.18 20.41 47.91
N HIS A 21 18.07 20.39 46.90
CA HIS A 21 19.38 21.08 46.96
C HIS A 21 20.11 21.14 45.60
N HIS A 22 20.62 22.33 45.25
CA HIS A 22 21.61 22.55 44.19
C HIS A 22 23.03 22.16 44.67
N HIS A 23 23.92 21.82 43.72
CA HIS A 23 25.27 22.42 43.69
C HIS A 23 25.96 22.24 42.32
N ASP A 24 26.59 23.31 41.83
CA ASP A 24 27.63 23.28 40.79
C ASP A 24 29.00 22.94 41.42
N ASP A 25 29.95 22.44 40.61
CA ASP A 25 31.38 22.80 40.69
C ASP A 25 32.17 22.29 39.45
N ASP A 26 33.25 23.00 39.11
CA ASP A 26 34.06 22.82 37.90
C ASP A 26 34.97 21.57 37.87
N HIS A 27 35.37 21.15 36.68
CA HIS A 27 36.73 20.61 36.44
C HIS A 27 37.21 20.91 35.01
N ALA A 28 38.45 21.38 34.87
CA ALA A 28 39.10 21.68 33.60
C ALA A 28 40.60 21.31 33.62
N ASP A 29 41.08 20.75 32.52
CA ASP A 29 42.47 20.56 32.07
C ASP A 29 42.33 20.46 30.53
N ASP A 30 42.78 21.40 29.70
CA ASP A 30 44.14 21.87 29.36
C ASP A 30 44.89 20.96 28.34
N HIS A 31 45.81 21.57 27.59
CA HIS A 31 46.53 21.06 26.40
C HIS A 31 45.64 20.99 25.13
N GLY A 32 45.87 21.75 24.05
CA GLY A 32 46.86 22.79 23.81
C GLY A 32 48.10 22.34 23.02
N ASP A 33 48.09 22.56 21.71
CA ASP A 33 49.28 22.95 20.95
C ASP A 33 48.86 23.70 19.66
N ASP A 34 49.65 24.70 19.25
CA ASP A 34 49.45 25.47 18.02
C ASP A 34 50.09 24.77 16.81
N HIS A 35 49.65 25.09 15.59
CA HIS A 35 50.59 25.39 14.48
C HIS A 35 49.87 25.94 13.24
N HIS A 36 50.08 27.23 12.95
CA HIS A 36 49.85 27.81 11.61
C HIS A 36 50.89 27.30 10.62
N HIS A 37 50.51 27.18 9.34
CA HIS A 37 51.26 27.81 8.25
C HIS A 37 50.41 27.97 6.98
N ASP A 38 50.20 29.21 6.55
CA ASP A 38 49.89 29.55 5.17
C ASP A 38 51.19 29.52 4.34
N ASP A 39 51.09 29.28 3.04
CA ASP A 39 51.99 29.83 2.01
C ASP A 39 51.33 29.72 0.61
N ASP A 40 51.33 30.83 -0.14
CA ASP A 40 50.75 30.93 -1.48
C ASP A 40 51.61 30.22 -2.54
N HIS A 41 50.98 29.53 -3.50
CA HIS A 41 51.58 29.35 -4.83
C HIS A 41 50.51 29.31 -5.95
N ALA A 42 50.53 30.34 -6.78
CA ALA A 42 49.92 30.35 -8.11
C ALA A 42 51.02 30.16 -9.17
N ASP A 43 50.69 29.51 -10.29
CA ASP A 43 51.44 29.64 -11.54
C ASP A 43 50.51 29.37 -12.75
N ASP A 44 50.67 30.15 -13.81
CA ASP A 44 49.87 30.07 -15.04
C ASP A 44 50.43 29.03 -16.01
N HIS A 45 49.59 28.19 -16.62
CA HIS A 45 49.91 27.57 -17.91
C HIS A 45 48.68 27.39 -18.81
N HIS A 46 48.55 28.28 -19.81
CA HIS A 46 47.76 28.04 -21.02
C HIS A 46 48.30 26.83 -21.81
N HIS A 47 47.40 26.11 -22.48
CA HIS A 47 47.60 25.76 -23.89
C HIS A 47 46.26 25.46 -24.56
N ASP A 48 45.96 26.19 -25.65
CA ASP A 48 44.93 25.81 -26.61
C ASP A 48 45.48 24.72 -27.56
N ASP A 49 44.60 23.85 -28.07
CA ASP A 49 44.69 23.28 -29.42
C ASP A 49 43.29 22.77 -29.85
N ASP A 50 42.84 23.18 -31.04
CA ASP A 50 41.55 22.78 -31.62
C ASP A 50 41.56 21.32 -32.08
N HIS A 51 40.49 20.56 -31.79
CA HIS A 51 40.06 19.46 -32.67
C HIS A 51 38.55 19.24 -32.57
N ALA A 52 37.89 19.11 -33.74
CA ALA A 52 36.47 18.83 -33.86
C ALA A 52 36.25 17.64 -34.81
N ASP A 53 35.47 16.66 -34.33
CA ASP A 53 34.78 15.59 -35.05
C ASP A 53 33.58 15.27 -34.14
N ASP A 54 32.35 15.71 -34.45
CA ASP A 54 31.42 15.08 -35.41
C ASP A 54 31.11 13.60 -35.12
N HIS A 55 30.42 13.36 -34.01
CA HIS A 55 29.52 12.22 -33.86
C HIS A 55 28.23 12.66 -33.17
N GLY A 56 27.16 12.77 -33.95
CA GLY A 56 25.81 12.67 -33.41
C GLY A 56 25.49 11.21 -33.16
N ASP A 57 25.17 10.86 -31.92
CA ASP A 57 24.64 9.56 -31.55
C ASP A 57 23.18 9.78 -31.17
N ASP A 58 22.27 9.49 -32.11
CA ASP A 58 20.82 9.50 -31.86
C ASP A 58 20.50 8.30 -30.98
N HIS A 59 20.68 8.46 -29.67
CA HIS A 59 20.21 7.50 -28.67
C HIS A 59 18.68 7.48 -28.67
N HIS A 60 18.15 6.69 -29.59
CA HIS A 60 16.87 6.01 -29.40
C HIS A 60 16.88 5.38 -28.02
N HIS A 61 16.01 5.89 -27.15
CA HIS A 61 15.41 5.02 -26.15
C HIS A 61 14.58 4.01 -26.95
N ASP A 62 15.08 2.77 -27.04
CA ASP A 62 14.16 1.64 -27.21
C ASP A 62 13.40 1.55 -25.88
N ASP A 63 12.07 1.54 -25.95
CA ASP A 63 11.23 1.38 -24.77
C ASP A 63 11.41 -0.06 -24.26
N ASP A 64 12.26 -0.25 -23.24
CA ASP A 64 12.38 -1.49 -22.49
C ASP A 64 11.07 -1.71 -21.72
N HIS A 65 10.09 -2.30 -22.42
CA HIS A 65 8.86 -2.81 -21.81
C HIS A 65 9.25 -3.79 -20.70
N HIS A 66 9.09 -3.36 -19.44
CA HIS A 66 9.36 -4.19 -18.29
C HIS A 66 8.37 -5.37 -18.27
N ASP A 67 8.87 -6.59 -18.53
CA ASP A 67 8.11 -7.82 -18.25
C ASP A 67 7.94 -7.91 -16.72
N HIS A 68 6.77 -7.51 -16.22
CA HIS A 68 6.37 -7.57 -14.80
C HIS A 68 6.06 -9.02 -14.36
N ASP A 69 7.06 -9.90 -14.51
CA ASP A 69 7.00 -11.34 -14.19
C ASP A 69 7.14 -11.54 -12.65
N HIS A 70 6.15 -11.05 -11.90
CA HIS A 70 6.12 -10.95 -10.44
C HIS A 70 6.02 -12.33 -9.73
N ASP A 71 7.13 -13.08 -9.69
CA ASP A 71 7.43 -14.22 -8.79
C ASP A 71 6.41 -15.38 -8.69
N TYR A 72 5.39 -15.42 -9.56
CA TYR A 72 4.37 -16.46 -9.62
C TYR A 72 4.63 -17.43 -10.80
N PRO A 73 5.37 -18.54 -10.61
CA PRO A 73 5.73 -19.48 -11.71
C PRO A 73 4.55 -20.28 -12.31
N TYR A 74 3.32 -19.95 -11.93
CA TYR A 74 2.06 -20.50 -12.46
C TYR A 74 1.03 -19.42 -12.82
N GLY A 75 1.42 -18.13 -12.83
CA GLY A 75 0.52 -16.97 -12.95
C GLY A 75 0.02 -16.45 -11.59
N ASN A 76 -0.37 -15.18 -11.53
CA ASN A 76 -0.86 -14.53 -10.31
C ASN A 76 -2.07 -15.29 -9.74
N PRO A 77 -2.13 -15.59 -8.43
CA PRO A 77 -3.17 -16.45 -7.86
C PRO A 77 -4.49 -15.72 -7.52
N HIS A 78 -4.52 -14.39 -7.51
CA HIS A 78 -5.56 -13.57 -6.89
C HIS A 78 -6.84 -13.41 -7.73
N PHE A 79 -7.22 -14.43 -8.50
CA PHE A 79 -8.37 -14.41 -9.42
C PHE A 79 -9.67 -13.95 -8.74
N TRP A 80 -9.86 -14.24 -7.45
CA TRP A 80 -11.08 -13.89 -6.71
C TRP A 80 -11.34 -12.37 -6.60
N LEU A 81 -10.34 -11.52 -6.86
CA LEU A 81 -10.52 -10.07 -6.91
C LEU A 81 -11.14 -9.57 -8.25
N SER A 82 -11.56 -10.47 -9.14
CA SER A 82 -12.52 -10.17 -10.23
C SER A 82 -13.85 -10.88 -9.98
N PRO A 83 -15.01 -10.19 -10.13
CA PRO A 83 -16.33 -10.82 -9.97
C PRO A 83 -16.58 -11.91 -11.02
N VAL A 84 -15.99 -11.82 -12.23
CA VAL A 84 -16.11 -12.82 -13.30
C VAL A 84 -15.50 -14.15 -12.87
N PHE A 85 -14.32 -14.13 -12.23
CA PHE A 85 -13.74 -15.35 -11.65
C PHE A 85 -14.47 -15.78 -10.37
N GLY A 86 -15.06 -14.84 -9.62
CA GLY A 86 -16.01 -15.14 -8.53
C GLY A 86 -17.18 -16.02 -8.99
N ILE A 87 -17.86 -15.65 -10.09
CA ILE A 87 -18.94 -16.46 -10.71
C ILE A 87 -18.42 -17.84 -11.11
N HIS A 88 -17.23 -17.92 -11.72
CA HIS A 88 -16.61 -19.20 -12.04
C HIS A 88 -16.27 -20.04 -10.79
N TYR A 89 -15.90 -19.43 -9.66
CA TYR A 89 -15.67 -20.15 -8.41
C TYR A 89 -16.99 -20.73 -7.87
N VAL A 90 -18.10 -19.97 -7.91
CA VAL A 90 -19.42 -20.45 -7.46
C VAL A 90 -19.89 -21.65 -8.29
N GLU A 91 -19.79 -21.60 -9.62
CA GLU A 91 -20.15 -22.73 -10.49
C GLU A 91 -19.29 -23.98 -10.22
N ASN A 92 -17.96 -23.83 -10.09
CA ASN A 92 -17.06 -24.96 -9.77
C ASN A 92 -17.36 -25.57 -8.39
N ILE A 93 -17.72 -24.75 -7.40
CA ILE A 93 -18.12 -25.21 -6.06
C ILE A 93 -19.46 -25.95 -6.12
N TYR A 94 -20.43 -25.45 -6.90
CA TYR A 94 -21.69 -26.15 -7.15
C TYR A 94 -21.47 -27.53 -7.80
N GLU A 95 -20.71 -27.61 -8.89
CA GLU A 95 -20.43 -28.90 -9.58
C GLU A 95 -19.75 -29.90 -8.63
N GLY A 96 -18.75 -29.45 -7.86
CA GLY A 96 -18.02 -30.29 -6.90
C GLY A 96 -18.88 -30.78 -5.74
N LEU A 97 -19.82 -29.96 -5.23
CA LEU A 97 -20.77 -30.36 -4.20
C LEU A 97 -21.84 -31.33 -4.74
N ALA A 98 -22.33 -31.08 -5.96
CA ALA A 98 -23.32 -31.94 -6.62
C ALA A 98 -22.77 -33.35 -6.96
N GLU A 99 -21.47 -33.49 -7.29
CA GLU A 99 -20.86 -34.81 -7.50
C GLU A 99 -20.83 -35.65 -6.20
N ILE A 100 -20.57 -35.02 -5.06
CA ILE A 100 -20.34 -35.75 -3.78
C ILE A 100 -21.60 -35.91 -2.92
N ASP A 101 -22.59 -35.02 -3.03
CA ASP A 101 -23.86 -35.07 -2.29
C ASP A 101 -25.08 -34.76 -3.19
N PRO A 102 -25.38 -35.64 -4.17
CA PRO A 102 -26.44 -35.41 -5.16
C PRO A 102 -27.87 -35.43 -4.58
N ASP A 103 -28.06 -35.90 -3.34
CA ASP A 103 -29.37 -35.80 -2.67
C ASP A 103 -29.74 -34.33 -2.36
N ASN A 104 -28.76 -33.41 -2.36
CA ASN A 104 -28.92 -31.96 -2.11
C ASN A 104 -28.64 -31.08 -3.36
N GLU A 105 -28.41 -31.67 -4.54
CA GLU A 105 -28.07 -30.97 -5.81
C GLU A 105 -28.96 -29.76 -6.12
N ALA A 106 -30.27 -29.88 -5.91
CA ALA A 106 -31.25 -28.84 -6.22
C ALA A 106 -31.14 -27.61 -5.29
N ASP A 107 -30.81 -27.82 -4.01
CA ASP A 107 -30.61 -26.74 -3.06
C ASP A 107 -29.27 -26.03 -3.35
N TYR A 108 -28.21 -26.79 -3.71
CA TYR A 108 -26.95 -26.20 -4.15
C TYR A 108 -27.10 -25.38 -5.44
N ARG A 109 -27.88 -25.85 -6.42
CA ARG A 109 -28.11 -25.08 -7.65
C ARG A 109 -28.88 -23.79 -7.37
N SER A 110 -29.93 -23.81 -6.54
CA SER A 110 -30.66 -22.59 -6.18
C SER A 110 -29.73 -21.57 -5.51
N ASN A 111 -28.95 -22.00 -4.52
CA ASN A 111 -28.01 -21.11 -3.82
C ASN A 111 -26.92 -20.55 -4.76
N ALA A 112 -26.48 -21.33 -5.76
CA ALA A 112 -25.53 -20.87 -6.77
C ALA A 112 -26.16 -19.88 -7.75
N ASP A 113 -27.37 -20.15 -8.26
CA ASP A 113 -28.13 -19.22 -9.13
C ASP A 113 -28.41 -17.90 -8.41
N ASP A 114 -28.87 -17.96 -7.15
CA ASP A 114 -29.16 -16.79 -6.33
C ASP A 114 -27.87 -15.97 -6.04
N TYR A 115 -26.75 -16.61 -5.68
CA TYR A 115 -25.50 -15.91 -5.36
C TYR A 115 -24.74 -15.40 -6.59
N ILE A 116 -24.86 -16.05 -7.75
CA ILE A 116 -24.34 -15.51 -9.02
C ILE A 116 -25.08 -14.21 -9.38
N ALA A 117 -26.40 -14.16 -9.20
CA ALA A 117 -27.16 -12.93 -9.42
C ALA A 117 -26.79 -11.80 -8.43
N GLU A 118 -26.37 -12.12 -7.20
CA GLU A 118 -25.79 -11.15 -6.26
C GLU A 118 -24.43 -10.61 -6.75
N ILE A 119 -23.57 -11.46 -7.32
CA ILE A 119 -22.28 -11.04 -7.91
C ILE A 119 -22.49 -10.20 -9.19
N GLU A 120 -23.41 -10.59 -10.07
CA GLU A 120 -23.75 -9.83 -11.29
C GLU A 120 -24.32 -8.43 -10.95
N ALA A 121 -25.17 -8.32 -9.92
CA ALA A 121 -25.72 -7.04 -9.49
C ALA A 121 -24.68 -6.16 -8.77
N PHE A 122 -23.73 -6.77 -8.04
CA PHE A 122 -22.58 -6.07 -7.49
C PHE A 122 -21.67 -5.52 -8.59
N ASP A 123 -21.39 -6.30 -9.64
CA ASP A 123 -20.52 -5.89 -10.76
C ASP A 123 -21.15 -4.75 -11.59
N GLU A 124 -22.46 -4.78 -11.84
CA GLU A 124 -23.18 -3.67 -12.49
C GLU A 124 -23.06 -2.36 -11.69
N TRP A 125 -23.18 -2.41 -10.35
CA TRP A 125 -22.98 -1.26 -9.48
C TRP A 125 -21.52 -0.80 -9.44
N ALA A 126 -20.58 -1.74 -9.27
CA ALA A 126 -19.14 -1.44 -9.19
C ALA A 126 -18.62 -0.72 -10.44
N GLN A 127 -19.13 -1.09 -11.62
CA GLN A 127 -18.83 -0.40 -12.88
C GLN A 127 -19.47 0.99 -12.99
N GLU A 128 -20.62 1.26 -12.34
CA GLU A 128 -21.20 2.60 -12.27
C GLU A 128 -20.38 3.54 -11.37
N GLU A 129 -19.92 3.08 -10.18
CA GLU A 129 -19.09 3.89 -9.28
C GLU A 129 -17.67 4.11 -9.83
N MET A 130 -17.03 3.07 -10.39
CA MET A 130 -15.70 3.18 -11.03
C MET A 130 -15.71 4.14 -12.23
N ALA A 131 -16.88 4.41 -12.83
CA ALA A 131 -17.02 5.39 -13.90
C ALA A 131 -17.05 6.87 -13.43
N GLU A 132 -17.04 7.13 -12.11
CA GLU A 132 -16.82 8.49 -11.58
C GLU A 132 -15.31 8.88 -11.54
N ILE A 133 -14.40 7.89 -11.53
CA ILE A 133 -12.94 8.09 -11.53
C ILE A 133 -12.47 8.68 -12.88
N PRO A 134 -11.79 9.85 -12.90
CA PRO A 134 -11.26 10.46 -14.12
C PRO A 134 -10.28 9.57 -14.89
N ASP A 135 -10.33 9.60 -16.23
CA ASP A 135 -9.44 8.83 -17.10
C ASP A 135 -7.95 9.00 -16.74
N GLU A 136 -7.54 10.22 -16.38
CA GLU A 136 -6.17 10.54 -15.97
C GLU A 136 -5.74 10.00 -14.59
N ASN A 137 -6.68 9.55 -13.75
CA ASN A 137 -6.42 9.06 -12.39
C ASN A 137 -6.46 7.52 -12.27
N ARG A 138 -6.66 6.78 -13.37
CA ARG A 138 -6.89 5.32 -13.41
C ARG A 138 -5.64 4.46 -13.13
N PHE A 139 -4.75 4.96 -12.27
CA PHE A 139 -3.49 4.32 -11.88
C PHE A 139 -3.53 3.94 -10.39
N MET A 140 -3.00 2.77 -10.05
CA MET A 140 -3.06 2.20 -8.70
C MET A 140 -1.69 1.71 -8.23
N VAL A 141 -1.36 1.99 -6.96
CA VAL A 141 -0.21 1.39 -6.26
C VAL A 141 -0.71 0.66 -5.02
N THR A 142 -0.42 -0.63 -4.91
CA THR A 142 -0.86 -1.51 -3.82
C THR A 142 0.31 -2.01 -2.97
N PHE A 143 0.04 -2.58 -1.79
CA PHE A 143 1.11 -3.11 -0.95
C PHE A 143 1.80 -4.31 -1.62
N HIS A 144 1.07 -5.21 -2.28
CA HIS A 144 1.67 -6.25 -3.14
C HIS A 144 0.88 -6.53 -4.43
N ASP A 145 1.43 -7.39 -5.29
CA ASP A 145 0.81 -7.84 -6.56
C ASP A 145 -0.36 -8.81 -6.31
N ALA A 146 -1.49 -8.25 -5.86
CA ALA A 146 -2.77 -8.93 -5.72
C ALA A 146 -3.84 -8.42 -6.68
N PHE A 147 -3.76 -7.18 -7.16
CA PHE A 147 -4.87 -6.51 -7.84
C PHE A 147 -4.89 -6.52 -9.39
N PRO A 148 -4.04 -7.23 -10.18
CA PRO A 148 -4.09 -7.09 -11.64
C PRO A 148 -5.41 -7.59 -12.26
N TYR A 149 -6.08 -8.58 -11.67
CA TYR A 149 -7.40 -9.04 -12.12
C TYR A 149 -8.55 -8.09 -11.75
N PHE A 150 -8.39 -7.31 -10.69
CA PHE A 150 -9.32 -6.23 -10.31
C PHE A 150 -9.14 -5.06 -11.29
N ALA A 151 -7.88 -4.69 -11.55
CA ALA A 151 -7.51 -3.58 -12.41
C ALA A 151 -7.91 -3.81 -13.88
N ASP A 152 -7.58 -4.98 -14.47
CA ASP A 152 -7.99 -5.38 -15.83
C ASP A 152 -9.53 -5.37 -16.01
N HIS A 153 -10.27 -5.72 -14.96
CA HIS A 153 -11.74 -5.78 -15.00
C HIS A 153 -12.40 -4.39 -14.88
N TYR A 154 -11.84 -3.46 -14.10
CA TYR A 154 -12.39 -2.10 -13.90
C TYR A 154 -11.69 -1.01 -14.74
N ASP A 155 -10.81 -1.40 -15.68
CA ASP A 155 -10.05 -0.49 -16.57
C ASP A 155 -9.15 0.48 -15.76
N LEU A 156 -8.35 -0.10 -14.86
CA LEU A 156 -7.28 0.54 -14.09
C LEU A 156 -5.92 -0.11 -14.43
N GLU A 157 -4.82 0.62 -14.18
CA GLU A 157 -3.46 0.12 -14.36
C GLU A 157 -2.69 0.08 -13.02
N VAL A 158 -2.13 -1.07 -12.66
CA VAL A 158 -1.26 -1.21 -11.48
C VAL A 158 0.15 -0.80 -11.87
N VAL A 159 0.52 0.45 -11.58
CA VAL A 159 1.82 1.02 -11.97
C VAL A 159 2.96 0.64 -11.02
N GLY A 160 2.65 0.21 -9.80
CA GLY A 160 3.67 -0.16 -8.83
C GLY A 160 3.13 -0.98 -7.65
N VAL A 161 4.03 -1.71 -6.99
CA VAL A 161 3.73 -2.47 -5.77
C VAL A 161 4.83 -2.27 -4.73
N VAL A 162 4.45 -2.05 -3.47
CA VAL A 162 5.42 -1.79 -2.38
C VAL A 162 6.29 -3.02 -2.09
N VAL A 163 5.73 -4.22 -2.24
CA VAL A 163 6.39 -5.51 -2.03
C VAL A 163 6.17 -6.44 -3.22
N VAL A 164 7.20 -6.57 -4.06
CA VAL A 164 7.23 -7.43 -5.25
C VAL A 164 7.07 -8.93 -4.93
N SER A 165 7.67 -9.40 -3.83
CA SER A 165 7.63 -10.81 -3.40
C SER A 165 7.20 -10.92 -1.94
N PRO A 166 6.07 -11.57 -1.59
CA PRO A 166 5.63 -11.70 -0.21
C PRO A 166 6.70 -12.26 0.73
N GLY A 167 7.09 -11.46 1.73
CA GLY A 167 8.15 -11.81 2.69
C GLY A 167 9.56 -11.36 2.32
N ARG A 168 9.75 -10.67 1.18
CA ARG A 168 10.94 -9.85 0.91
C ARG A 168 10.62 -8.40 1.28
N GLU A 169 11.47 -7.79 2.12
CA GLU A 169 11.48 -6.34 2.34
C GLU A 169 12.30 -5.66 1.22
N PRO A 170 11.80 -4.58 0.57
CA PRO A 170 12.54 -3.85 -0.46
C PRO A 170 13.70 -3.02 0.14
N GLY A 171 14.67 -2.68 -0.70
CA GLY A 171 15.76 -1.78 -0.35
C GLY A 171 15.37 -0.31 -0.48
N ALA A 172 16.07 0.57 0.26
CA ALA A 172 15.80 2.02 0.25
C ALA A 172 15.88 2.69 -1.15
N GLN A 173 16.60 2.10 -2.11
CA GLN A 173 16.62 2.58 -3.49
C GLN A 173 15.36 2.19 -4.26
N GLU A 174 14.80 1.00 -4.02
CA GLU A 174 13.56 0.52 -4.65
C GLU A 174 12.37 1.35 -4.12
N LEU A 175 12.38 1.70 -2.83
CA LEU A 175 11.40 2.60 -2.21
C LEU A 175 11.45 4.03 -2.79
N ALA A 176 12.65 4.59 -2.98
CA ALA A 176 12.81 5.92 -3.58
C ALA A 176 12.33 5.94 -5.04
N GLN A 177 12.62 4.91 -5.82
CA GLN A 177 12.16 4.81 -7.20
C GLN A 177 10.63 4.73 -7.29
N LEU A 178 9.97 3.96 -6.42
CA LEU A 178 8.50 3.91 -6.36
C LEU A 178 7.89 5.26 -5.92
N ALA A 179 8.53 6.00 -5.00
CA ALA A 179 8.07 7.33 -4.60
C ALA A 179 8.25 8.38 -5.71
N ASP A 180 9.34 8.31 -6.50
CA ASP A 180 9.53 9.13 -7.71
C ASP A 180 8.47 8.78 -8.79
N GLU A 181 8.21 7.49 -9.01
CA GLU A 181 7.24 6.96 -10.00
C GLU A 181 5.80 7.37 -9.69
N ILE A 182 5.37 7.29 -8.42
CA ILE A 182 4.07 7.81 -7.95
C ILE A 182 3.90 9.30 -8.30
N GLN A 183 4.96 10.10 -8.15
CA GLN A 183 4.95 11.53 -8.46
C GLN A 183 5.01 11.83 -9.96
N GLU A 184 5.67 11.00 -10.77
CA GLU A 184 5.74 11.17 -12.22
C GLU A 184 4.45 10.75 -12.93
N VAL A 185 3.83 9.63 -12.51
CA VAL A 185 2.50 9.20 -12.97
C VAL A 185 1.40 10.12 -12.42
N GLY A 186 1.57 10.63 -11.19
CA GLY A 186 0.60 11.47 -10.49
C GLY A 186 -0.49 10.68 -9.77
N VAL A 187 -0.17 9.47 -9.28
CA VAL A 187 -1.12 8.60 -8.57
C VAL A 187 -1.60 9.28 -7.29
N PRO A 188 -2.92 9.49 -7.09
CA PRO A 188 -3.43 10.30 -5.96
C PRO A 188 -3.42 9.59 -4.59
N ALA A 189 -3.37 8.26 -4.53
CA ALA A 189 -3.38 7.48 -3.29
C ALA A 189 -2.56 6.18 -3.36
N VAL A 190 -2.09 5.69 -2.21
CA VAL A 190 -1.41 4.38 -2.05
C VAL A 190 -2.27 3.43 -1.22
N PHE A 191 -2.54 2.23 -1.75
CA PHE A 191 -3.42 1.27 -1.11
C PHE A 191 -2.66 0.30 -0.19
N ILE A 192 -3.02 0.31 1.09
CA ILE A 192 -2.44 -0.52 2.16
C ILE A 192 -3.37 -1.68 2.52
N GLU A 193 -2.79 -2.82 2.92
CA GLU A 193 -3.53 -4.06 3.14
C GLU A 193 -3.38 -4.55 4.60
N PRO A 194 -4.46 -5.03 5.24
CA PRO A 194 -4.48 -5.29 6.69
C PRO A 194 -3.62 -6.48 7.16
N GLN A 195 -3.12 -7.32 6.25
CA GLN A 195 -2.25 -8.45 6.56
C GLN A 195 -0.78 -8.04 6.77
N PHE A 196 -0.39 -6.84 6.33
CA PHE A 196 1.00 -6.38 6.32
C PHE A 196 1.25 -5.20 7.28
N ASN A 197 2.51 -4.79 7.40
CA ASN A 197 2.90 -3.63 8.20
C ASN A 197 2.78 -2.36 7.34
N PRO A 198 1.85 -1.43 7.62
CA PRO A 198 1.60 -0.29 6.74
C PRO A 198 2.77 0.69 6.68
N SER A 199 3.65 0.74 7.68
CA SER A 199 4.70 1.76 7.80
C SER A 199 5.75 1.83 6.69
N LEU A 200 5.75 0.88 5.77
CA LEU A 200 6.53 0.95 4.53
C LEU A 200 5.81 1.77 3.46
N ALA A 201 4.50 1.55 3.31
CA ALA A 201 3.63 2.30 2.39
C ALA A 201 3.28 3.69 2.93
N GLU A 202 3.08 3.84 4.26
CA GLU A 202 2.96 5.15 4.93
C GLU A 202 4.18 6.03 4.59
N ALA A 203 5.40 5.47 4.64
CA ALA A 203 6.64 6.20 4.34
C ALA A 203 6.81 6.56 2.86
N ILE A 204 6.29 5.74 1.93
CA ILE A 204 6.26 6.06 0.49
C ILE A 204 5.24 7.18 0.24
N ALA A 205 4.06 7.09 0.84
CA ALA A 205 2.99 8.08 0.70
C ALA A 205 3.39 9.45 1.28
N ASP A 206 4.06 9.47 2.44
CA ASP A 206 4.63 10.68 3.05
C ASP A 206 5.68 11.37 2.14
N GLU A 207 6.55 10.60 1.46
CA GLU A 207 7.58 11.15 0.56
C GLU A 207 6.99 11.62 -0.78
N ALA A 208 6.02 10.88 -1.33
CA ALA A 208 5.31 11.25 -2.56
C ALA A 208 4.25 12.36 -2.35
N GLY A 209 3.83 12.61 -1.11
CA GLY A 209 2.85 13.63 -0.74
C GLY A 209 1.39 13.24 -0.98
N VAL A 210 1.07 11.95 -0.88
CA VAL A 210 -0.24 11.33 -1.17
C VAL A 210 -0.86 10.68 0.06
N GLU A 211 -2.16 10.36 0.04
CA GLU A 211 -2.83 9.71 1.17
C GLU A 211 -2.83 8.16 1.05
N THR A 212 -3.01 7.45 2.17
CA THR A 212 -3.09 5.98 2.21
C THR A 212 -4.50 5.49 2.51
N LEU A 213 -5.01 4.54 1.72
CA LEU A 213 -6.35 3.96 1.89
C LEU A 213 -6.29 2.44 2.07
N MET A 214 -7.25 1.87 2.79
CA MET A 214 -7.29 0.44 3.11
C MET A 214 -7.93 -0.36 1.97
N ILE A 215 -7.28 -1.43 1.53
CA ILE A 215 -7.83 -2.38 0.53
C ILE A 215 -7.63 -3.83 1.01
N TYR A 216 -8.51 -4.74 0.59
CA TYR A 216 -8.59 -6.12 1.09
C TYR A 216 -8.30 -7.13 -0.02
N SER A 217 -7.20 -7.87 0.11
CA SER A 217 -6.72 -8.80 -0.91
C SER A 217 -7.04 -10.29 -0.67
N ASP A 218 -7.19 -10.73 0.58
CA ASP A 218 -7.32 -12.16 0.95
C ASP A 218 -8.41 -12.42 2.01
N THR A 219 -8.45 -11.64 3.09
CA THR A 219 -9.37 -11.85 4.22
C THR A 219 -10.32 -10.65 4.40
N PRO A 220 -11.65 -10.86 4.37
CA PRO A 220 -12.64 -9.82 4.71
C PRO A 220 -12.50 -9.25 6.14
N PRO A 221 -13.07 -8.06 6.42
CA PRO A 221 -13.28 -7.57 7.78
C PRO A 221 -13.99 -8.58 8.70
N GLU A 222 -13.79 -8.48 10.02
CA GLU A 222 -14.43 -9.41 10.97
C GLU A 222 -15.97 -9.32 10.90
N GLY A 223 -16.58 -10.39 10.39
CA GLY A 223 -18.03 -10.51 10.22
C GLY A 223 -18.55 -10.23 8.80
N ALA A 224 -17.69 -9.78 7.88
CA ALA A 224 -18.05 -9.52 6.49
C ALA A 224 -17.90 -10.76 5.59
N GLY A 225 -18.67 -10.82 4.51
CA GLY A 225 -18.56 -11.78 3.42
C GLY A 225 -17.67 -11.30 2.26
N TYR A 226 -17.60 -12.09 1.20
CA TYR A 226 -16.82 -11.77 -0.01
C TYR A 226 -17.32 -10.51 -0.72
N LEU A 227 -18.64 -10.37 -0.93
CA LEU A 227 -19.19 -9.19 -1.61
C LEU A 227 -19.00 -7.91 -0.79
N GLU A 228 -19.21 -7.96 0.53
CA GLU A 228 -18.97 -6.81 1.42
C GLU A 228 -17.47 -6.40 1.45
N MET A 229 -16.54 -7.36 1.29
CA MET A 229 -15.11 -7.06 1.10
C MET A 229 -14.83 -6.39 -0.24
N MET A 230 -15.49 -6.86 -1.31
CA MET A 230 -15.35 -6.29 -2.65
C MET A 230 -15.98 -4.89 -2.73
N GLU A 231 -17.12 -4.66 -2.08
CA GLU A 231 -17.80 -3.36 -1.93
C GLU A 231 -16.87 -2.32 -1.29
N LEU A 232 -16.23 -2.67 -0.17
CA LEU A 232 -15.20 -1.83 0.47
C LEU A 232 -13.99 -1.55 -0.42
N ASN A 233 -13.60 -2.48 -1.30
CA ASN A 233 -12.53 -2.25 -2.26
C ASN A 233 -12.95 -1.27 -3.38
N ILE A 234 -14.22 -1.28 -3.81
CA ILE A 234 -14.75 -0.28 -4.74
C ILE A 234 -14.79 1.10 -4.07
N GLU A 235 -15.39 1.19 -2.88
CA GLU A 235 -15.48 2.44 -2.11
C GLU A 235 -14.09 3.07 -1.89
N ALA A 236 -13.10 2.28 -1.46
CA ALA A 236 -11.75 2.78 -1.23
C ALA A 236 -11.04 3.26 -2.51
N VAL A 237 -11.21 2.55 -3.63
CA VAL A 237 -10.56 2.94 -4.90
C VAL A 237 -11.24 4.19 -5.50
N VAL A 238 -12.56 4.31 -5.39
CA VAL A 238 -13.28 5.52 -5.81
C VAL A 238 -12.95 6.71 -4.90
N GLU A 239 -12.86 6.53 -3.58
CA GLU A 239 -12.39 7.58 -2.65
C GLU A 239 -10.95 8.03 -2.96
N GLY A 240 -10.07 7.07 -3.31
CA GLY A 240 -8.65 7.34 -3.56
C GLY A 240 -8.30 7.96 -4.90
N LEU A 241 -9.10 7.71 -5.95
CA LEU A 241 -8.77 8.10 -7.34
C LEU A 241 -9.64 9.24 -7.91
N SER A 242 -10.51 9.89 -7.13
CA SER A 242 -11.45 10.94 -7.61
C SER A 242 -10.97 12.40 -7.40
#